data_AF-A0A527ZAS4-F1
#
_entry.id   AF-A0A527ZAS4-F1
#
_cell.length_a   1.000
_cell.length_b   1.000
_cell.length_c   1.000
_cell.angle_alpha   90.00
_cell.angle_beta   90.00
_cell.angle_gamma   90.00
#
_symmetry.space_group_name_H-M   'P 1'
#
loop_
_entity.id
_entity.type
_entity.pdbx_description
1 polymer ?
#
loop_
_entity_poly.entity_id
_entity_poly.type
_entity_poly.pdbx_seq_one_letter_code
_entity_poly.pdbx_strand_id
1 'polypeptide(L)'
;MSDNPTSLPLSRRQALGLIAVSAGGGVFLPRIALAQQASLYAGLALFDSGAGVCAITPEATEGPFYFDPKLERADITEGKVGVALNVRLQVVDAGCRPLAGARVD
;
A
#
# COMPACT_ATOMS: atom_id res chain seq x y z
N MET A 1 -27.89 2.80 -62.75
CA MET A 1 -26.72 1.96 -62.42
C MET A 1 -26.00 2.69 -61.29
N SER A 2 -26.35 2.38 -60.03
CA SER A 2 -25.85 3.11 -58.87
C SER A 2 -25.11 2.13 -57.99
N ASP A 3 -23.80 2.35 -57.85
CA ASP A 3 -22.93 1.65 -56.91
C ASP A 3 -23.39 1.93 -55.47
N ASN A 4 -23.26 0.92 -54.60
CA ASN A 4 -23.04 1.20 -53.18
C ASN A 4 -22.31 0.02 -52.50
N PRO A 5 -21.03 0.15 -52.16
CA PRO A 5 -20.38 -0.76 -51.21
C PRO A 5 -20.84 -0.39 -49.79
N THR A 6 -21.52 -1.33 -49.13
CA THR A 6 -21.91 -1.23 -47.72
C THR A 6 -20.68 -0.99 -46.83
N SER A 7 -20.55 0.23 -46.30
CA SER A 7 -19.54 0.56 -45.31
C SER A 7 -20.02 0.19 -43.91
N LEU A 8 -19.31 -0.73 -43.24
CA LEU A 8 -19.56 -1.05 -41.84
C LEU A 8 -18.98 0.08 -40.96
N PRO A 9 -19.75 0.64 -40.01
CA PRO A 9 -19.31 1.78 -39.22
C PRO A 9 -18.35 1.33 -38.11
N LEU A 10 -17.06 1.27 -38.42
CA LEU A 10 -16.01 1.06 -37.43
C LEU A 10 -15.65 2.40 -36.77
N SER A 11 -15.85 2.48 -35.45
CA SER A 11 -15.45 3.64 -34.66
C SER A 11 -13.93 3.74 -34.58
N ARG A 12 -13.38 4.97 -34.62
CA ARG A 12 -11.95 5.25 -34.43
C ARG A 12 -11.36 4.63 -33.16
N ARG A 13 -12.19 4.39 -32.13
CA ARG A 13 -11.82 3.66 -30.90
C ARG A 13 -11.70 2.15 -31.09
N GLN A 14 -12.48 1.55 -31.99
CA GLN A 14 -12.44 0.12 -32.30
C GLN A 14 -11.26 -0.25 -33.21
N ALA A 15 -10.83 0.67 -34.08
CA ALA A 15 -9.67 0.46 -34.96
C ALA A 15 -8.33 0.35 -34.20
N LEU A 16 -8.20 1.00 -33.04
CA LEU A 16 -6.97 0.96 -32.23
C LEU A 16 -6.86 -0.27 -31.32
N GLY A 17 -7.91 -1.10 -31.22
CA GLY A 17 -7.91 -2.33 -30.43
C GLY A 17 -7.42 -3.58 -31.17
N LEU A 18 -7.16 -3.49 -32.48
CA LEU A 18 -6.93 -4.66 -33.34
C LEU A 18 -5.50 -4.83 -33.86
N ILE A 19 -4.52 -4.06 -33.38
CA ILE A 19 -3.11 -4.29 -33.71
C ILE A 19 -2.44 -5.05 -32.57
N ALA A 20 -2.46 -6.38 -32.68
CA ALA A 20 -1.45 -7.25 -32.08
C ALA A 20 -1.45 -8.60 -32.81
N VAL A 21 -0.93 -8.60 -34.03
CA VAL A 21 -0.47 -9.82 -34.72
C VAL A 21 1.05 -9.71 -34.85
N SER A 22 1.78 -10.46 -34.03
CA SER A 22 3.06 -11.02 -34.45
C SER A 22 2.99 -12.52 -34.26
N ALA A 23 3.18 -13.24 -35.36
CA ALA A 23 3.26 -14.69 -35.40
C ALA A 23 4.54 -15.12 -34.65
N GLY A 24 4.42 -15.39 -33.35
CA GLY A 24 5.53 -15.82 -32.51
C GLY A 24 5.38 -15.39 -31.04
N GLY A 25 4.49 -16.05 -30.30
CA GLY A 25 4.61 -16.19 -28.84
C GLY A 25 4.57 -14.91 -27.98
N GLY A 26 3.87 -13.85 -28.39
CA GLY A 26 3.65 -12.68 -27.53
C GLY A 26 2.59 -12.95 -26.47
N VAL A 27 2.99 -13.21 -25.23
CA VAL A 27 2.06 -13.32 -24.09
C VAL A 27 1.39 -11.97 -23.86
N PHE A 28 0.08 -11.88 -24.11
CA PHE A 28 -0.73 -10.77 -23.65
C PHE A 28 -0.73 -10.79 -22.12
N LEU A 29 0.18 -10.04 -21.49
CA LEU A 29 0.06 -9.74 -20.08
C LEU A 29 -1.00 -8.64 -19.94
N PRO A 30 -2.19 -8.90 -19.38
CA PRO A 30 -3.12 -7.82 -19.05
C PRO A 30 -2.41 -6.85 -18.10
N ARG A 31 -2.63 -5.54 -18.24
CA ARG A 31 -2.04 -4.53 -17.34
C ARG A 31 -2.33 -4.75 -15.85
N ILE A 32 -3.31 -5.60 -15.54
CA ILE A 32 -3.64 -6.05 -14.19
C ILE A 32 -2.52 -6.90 -13.58
N ALA A 33 -1.70 -7.57 -14.40
CA ALA A 33 -0.60 -8.44 -13.97
C ALA A 33 0.62 -7.69 -13.40
N LEU A 34 0.71 -6.36 -13.58
CA LEU A 34 1.77 -5.51 -13.01
C LEU A 34 1.32 -4.73 -11.76
N ALA A 35 0.11 -4.98 -11.26
CA ALA A 35 -0.23 -4.59 -9.90
C ALA A 35 0.46 -5.57 -8.94
N GLN A 36 1.78 -5.45 -8.79
CA GLN A 36 2.50 -6.10 -7.72
C GLN A 36 1.98 -5.47 -6.43
N GLN A 37 0.96 -6.09 -5.82
CA GLN A 37 0.52 -5.75 -4.50
C GLN A 37 1.73 -5.90 -3.59
N ALA A 38 2.31 -4.77 -3.18
CA ALA A 38 3.10 -4.73 -1.96
C ALA A 38 2.19 -5.35 -0.89
N SER A 39 2.49 -6.58 -0.52
CA SER A 39 1.65 -7.33 0.40
C SER A 39 1.53 -6.47 1.65
N LEU A 40 0.30 -6.09 2.03
CA LEU A 40 0.02 -5.29 3.25
C LEU A 40 0.56 -5.97 4.54
N TYR A 41 1.04 -7.20 4.36
CA TYR A 41 1.57 -8.11 5.35
C TYR A 41 3.10 -8.26 5.31
N ALA A 42 3.83 -7.64 4.36
CA ALA A 42 5.29 -7.70 4.33
C ALA A 42 5.92 -7.16 5.62
N GLY A 43 5.31 -6.13 6.23
CA GLY A 43 5.70 -5.61 7.54
C GLY A 43 5.19 -6.42 8.73
N LEU A 44 4.25 -7.36 8.56
CA LEU A 44 3.76 -8.18 9.67
C LEU A 44 4.79 -9.22 10.13
N ALA A 45 5.66 -9.67 9.23
CA ALA A 45 6.74 -10.59 9.57
C ALA A 45 7.73 -9.98 10.59
N LEU A 46 7.83 -8.65 10.67
CA LEU A 46 8.64 -7.94 11.66
C LEU A 46 8.03 -7.95 13.07
N PHE A 47 6.74 -8.30 13.20
CA PHE A 47 6.03 -8.36 14.47
C PHE A 47 5.82 -9.79 14.96
N ASP A 48 6.37 -10.78 14.26
CA ASP A 48 6.41 -12.14 14.77
C ASP A 48 7.37 -12.22 15.96
N SER A 49 6.99 -13.04 16.94
CA SER A 49 7.73 -13.34 18.17
C SER A 49 9.17 -13.84 17.96
N GLY A 50 9.58 -14.11 16.71
CA GLY A 50 10.95 -14.48 16.31
C GLY A 50 11.68 -13.45 15.44
N ALA A 51 11.13 -12.25 15.19
CA ALA A 51 11.74 -11.24 14.30
C ALA A 51 13.07 -10.64 14.83
N GLY A 52 13.50 -11.02 16.04
CA GLY A 52 14.84 -10.74 16.56
C GLY A 52 15.07 -9.31 17.05
N VAL A 53 14.03 -8.48 17.13
CA VAL A 53 14.14 -7.09 17.61
C VAL A 53 13.93 -7.05 19.12
N CYS A 54 14.87 -7.59 19.88
CA CYS A 54 14.87 -7.50 21.34
C CYS A 54 16.12 -6.80 21.86
N ALA A 55 16.29 -5.57 21.40
CA ALA A 55 17.25 -4.63 21.95
C ALA A 55 16.48 -3.55 22.72
N ILE A 56 17.05 -3.11 23.84
CA ILE A 56 16.50 -1.98 24.59
C ILE A 56 16.52 -0.75 23.68
N THR A 57 15.35 -0.17 23.44
CA THR A 57 15.23 1.09 22.70
C THR A 57 15.75 2.21 23.61
N PRO A 58 16.68 3.05 23.13
CA PRO A 58 17.19 4.16 23.93
C PRO A 58 16.05 5.17 24.21
N GLU A 59 16.11 5.78 25.38
CA GLU A 59 15.23 6.89 25.73
C GLU A 59 15.67 8.17 24.99
N ALA A 60 14.70 8.98 24.58
CA ALA A 60 14.91 10.33 24.09
C ALA A 60 14.15 11.32 24.98
N THR A 61 14.76 12.48 25.25
CA THR A 61 14.13 13.53 26.07
C THR A 61 12.95 14.17 25.34
N GLU A 62 11.83 14.28 26.05
CA GLU A 62 10.61 14.94 25.57
C GLU A 62 10.85 16.44 25.30
N GLY A 63 10.38 16.92 24.14
CA GLY A 63 10.43 18.33 23.76
C GLY A 63 9.24 19.15 24.29
N PRO A 64 9.24 20.49 24.11
CA PRO A 64 8.26 21.39 24.73
C PRO A 64 6.84 21.33 24.11
N PHE A 65 6.59 20.41 23.18
CA PHE A 65 5.32 20.30 22.44
C PHE A 65 4.42 19.16 22.89
N TYR A 66 4.87 18.32 23.83
CA TYR A 66 4.00 17.32 24.41
C TYR A 66 2.95 17.98 25.30
N PHE A 67 1.73 17.46 25.22
CA PHE A 67 0.62 17.74 26.11
C PHE A 67 -0.23 16.46 26.18
N ASP A 68 -1.01 16.28 27.25
CA ASP A 68 -1.88 15.10 27.42
C ASP A 68 -3.33 15.46 27.07
N PRO A 69 -3.73 15.41 25.78
CA PRO A 69 -5.06 15.80 25.35
C PRO A 69 -6.14 14.76 25.65
N LYS A 70 -5.80 13.60 26.25
CA LYS A 70 -6.70 12.45 26.42
C LYS A 70 -7.33 11.97 25.09
N LEU A 71 -6.57 12.01 23.99
CA LEU A 71 -7.02 11.58 22.67
C LEU A 71 -6.53 10.17 22.37
N GLU A 72 -7.45 9.21 22.30
CA GLU A 72 -7.17 7.85 21.85
C GLU A 72 -7.74 7.63 20.45
N ARG A 73 -6.88 7.72 19.42
CA ARG A 73 -7.28 7.63 18.01
C ARG A 73 -6.17 7.01 17.16
N ALA A 74 -6.55 6.20 16.18
CA ALA A 74 -5.61 5.60 15.22
C ALA A 74 -5.31 6.51 14.01
N ASP A 75 -6.26 7.36 13.63
CA ASP A 75 -6.10 8.33 12.54
C ASP A 75 -5.90 9.74 13.14
N ILE A 76 -4.73 10.33 12.85
CA ILE A 76 -4.34 11.68 13.27
C ILE A 76 -4.14 12.63 12.09
N THR A 77 -4.64 12.28 10.89
CA THR A 77 -4.39 13.04 9.66
C THR A 77 -5.02 14.43 9.67
N GLU A 78 -6.19 14.58 10.33
CA GLU A 78 -6.91 15.85 10.49
C GLU A 78 -7.16 16.61 9.16
N GLY A 79 -7.22 15.88 8.04
CA GLY A 79 -7.36 16.49 6.70
C GLY A 79 -6.17 17.34 6.26
N LYS A 80 -5.02 17.25 6.94
CA LYS A 80 -3.81 18.00 6.60
C LYS A 80 -3.21 17.48 5.30
N VAL A 81 -2.68 18.40 4.49
CA VAL A 81 -1.96 18.07 3.25
C VAL A 81 -0.65 17.35 3.60
N GLY A 82 -0.36 16.23 2.92
CA GLY A 82 0.88 15.47 3.14
C GLY A 82 0.92 14.14 2.38
N VAL A 83 1.94 13.32 2.67
CA VAL A 83 2.04 11.95 2.19
C VAL A 83 1.49 11.00 3.25
N ALA A 84 0.57 10.11 2.88
CA ALA A 84 -0.01 9.15 3.81
C ALA A 84 1.05 8.16 4.31
N LEU A 85 1.12 7.97 5.64
CA LEU A 85 2.02 7.01 6.29
C LEU A 85 1.24 6.17 7.29
N ASN A 86 1.34 4.85 7.16
CA ASN A 86 0.84 3.92 8.17
C ASN A 86 1.99 3.53 9.09
N VAL A 87 1.93 3.96 10.35
CA VAL A 87 2.89 3.59 11.38
C VAL A 87 2.34 2.40 12.16
N ARG A 88 3.14 1.33 12.29
CA ARG A 88 2.82 0.19 13.15
C ARG A 88 3.94 0.02 14.16
N LEU A 89 3.58 -0.10 15.43
CA LEU A 89 4.51 -0.28 16.54
C LEU A 89 4.10 -1.53 17.30
N GLN A 90 5.08 -2.32 17.75
CA GLN A 90 4.88 -3.39 18.71
C GLN A 90 5.66 -3.04 19.96
N VAL A 91 4.95 -2.96 21.08
CA VAL A 91 5.54 -2.70 22.39
C VAL A 91 5.76 -4.05 23.06
N VAL A 92 6.99 -4.30 23.51
CA VAL A 92 7.38 -5.50 24.24
C VAL A 92 8.06 -5.14 25.56
N ASP A 93 8.05 -6.05 26.52
CA ASP A 93 8.84 -5.94 27.74
C ASP A 93 10.32 -6.32 27.50
N ALA A 94 11.14 -6.20 28.55
CA ALA A 94 12.55 -6.58 28.49
C ALA A 94 12.79 -8.09 28.25
N GLY A 95 11.76 -8.92 28.39
CA GLY A 95 11.76 -10.34 28.03
C GLY A 95 11.21 -10.60 26.62
N CYS A 96 11.08 -9.55 25.79
CA CYS A 96 10.56 -9.58 24.43
C CYS A 96 9.10 -10.05 24.32
N ARG A 97 8.33 -9.97 25.41
CA ARG A 97 6.92 -10.38 25.43
C ARG A 97 6.03 -9.18 25.10
N PRO A 98 4.98 -9.34 24.27
CA PRO A 98 4.05 -8.25 23.97
C PRO A 98 3.46 -7.62 25.23
N LEU A 99 3.47 -6.29 25.31
CA LEU A 99 2.91 -5.53 26.43
C LEU A 99 1.47 -5.11 26.11
N ALA A 100 0.49 -5.83 26.66
CA ALA A 100 -0.91 -5.54 26.44
C ALA A 100 -1.35 -4.24 27.14
N GLY A 101 -2.16 -3.43 26.46
CA GLY A 101 -2.74 -2.20 27.03
C GLY A 101 -1.75 -1.05 27.21
N ALA A 102 -0.56 -1.11 26.62
CA ALA A 102 0.37 0.01 26.60
C ALA A 102 -0.25 1.20 25.85
N ARG A 103 -0.28 2.38 26.48
CA ARG A 103 -0.65 3.63 25.82
C ARG A 103 0.50 4.08 24.92
N VAL A 104 0.17 4.46 23.69
CA VAL A 104 1.09 5.02 22.70
C VAL A 104 0.51 6.35 22.26
N ASP A 105 1.28 7.42 22.47
CA ASP A 105 0.93 8.79 22.10
C ASP A 105 1.76 9.29 20.90
#